data_AF-A0A356TNX3-F1
#
_entry.id   AF-A0A356TNX3-F1
#
_cell.length_a   1.000
_cell.length_b   1.000
_cell.length_c   1.000
_cell.angle_alpha   90.00
_cell.angle_beta   90.00
_cell.angle_gamma   90.00
#
_symmetry.space_group_name_H-M   'P 1'
#
loop_
_entity.id
_entity.type
_entity.pdbx_description
1 polymer ?
#
loop_
_entity_poly.entity_id
_entity_poly.type
_entity_poly.pdbx_seq_one_letter_code
_entity_poly.pdbx_strand_id
1 'polypeptide(L)'
;MTHKSEIRTLIAVVASLALAGCQLVVSFDRDRLDGGESPMDADVDSGRDTGVPDASDGGDGGVMPECGNSIVEDGEECDDGMDGDDEDGCTDLCEFTCQVDSECEDDDDNACNGSGVCNTDMNRCGIGPALMRGDSCGAGDLVCHMGMCISPVCGNLEVEPGEGCDDG
;
A
#
# COMPACT_ATOMS: atom_id res chain seq x y z
N MET A 1 -29.30 34.63 9.88
CA MET A 1 -28.57 35.10 8.68
C MET A 1 -27.45 34.10 8.30
N THR A 2 -27.76 32.81 8.28
CA THR A 2 -26.75 31.74 8.13
C THR A 2 -26.85 30.99 6.79
N HIS A 3 -28.01 30.97 6.12
CA HIS A 3 -28.17 30.27 4.84
C HIS A 3 -27.56 30.98 3.61
N LYS A 4 -27.35 32.30 3.66
CA LYS A 4 -26.86 33.07 2.48
C LYS A 4 -25.34 32.98 2.31
N SER A 5 -24.61 32.64 3.38
CA SER A 5 -23.16 32.48 3.34
C SER A 5 -22.78 31.13 2.71
N GLU A 6 -23.48 30.06 3.05
CA GLU A 6 -23.12 28.71 2.59
C GLU A 6 -23.41 28.48 1.10
N ILE A 7 -24.47 29.09 0.57
CA ILE A 7 -24.80 29.03 -0.86
C ILE A 7 -23.70 29.69 -1.72
N ARG A 8 -23.06 30.75 -1.20
CA ARG A 8 -21.97 31.45 -1.93
C ARG A 8 -20.69 30.62 -1.94
N THR A 9 -20.40 29.92 -0.85
CA THR A 9 -19.26 29.01 -0.77
C THR A 9 -19.44 27.81 -1.70
N LEU A 10 -20.65 27.24 -1.76
CA LEU A 10 -20.93 26.10 -2.64
C LEU A 10 -20.73 26.43 -4.12
N ILE A 11 -21.21 27.60 -4.58
CA ILE A 11 -21.07 28.03 -5.98
C ILE A 11 -19.59 28.25 -6.36
N ALA A 12 -18.77 28.75 -5.43
CA ALA A 12 -17.34 28.98 -5.68
C ALA A 12 -16.53 27.66 -5.81
N VAL A 13 -16.90 26.63 -5.05
CA VAL A 13 -16.23 25.31 -5.12
C VAL A 13 -16.54 24.60 -6.45
N VAL A 14 -17.79 24.64 -6.91
CA VAL A 14 -18.19 24.00 -8.17
C VAL A 14 -17.58 24.70 -9.40
N ALA A 15 -17.41 26.03 -9.35
CA ALA A 15 -16.77 26.78 -10.43
C ALA A 15 -15.25 26.49 -10.55
N SER A 16 -14.60 26.19 -9.43
CA SER A 16 -13.15 25.89 -9.39
C SER A 16 -12.83 24.50 -9.97
N LEU A 17 -13.71 23.52 -9.76
CA LEU A 17 -13.54 22.16 -10.28
C LEU A 17 -13.65 22.08 -11.82
N ALA A 18 -14.42 22.98 -12.43
CA ALA A 18 -14.61 23.01 -13.89
C ALA A 18 -13.37 23.50 -14.68
N LEU A 19 -12.41 24.17 -14.02
CA LEU A 19 -11.17 24.64 -14.65
C LEU A 19 -10.04 23.59 -14.64
N ALA A 20 -10.18 22.52 -13.85
CA ALA A 20 -9.19 21.45 -13.73
C ALA A 20 -9.43 20.26 -14.70
N GLY A 21 -10.39 20.36 -15.62
CA GLY A 21 -10.61 19.33 -16.64
C GLY A 21 -11.05 17.96 -16.09
N CYS A 22 -11.42 17.87 -14.81
CA CYS A 22 -11.91 16.64 -14.23
C CYS A 22 -13.41 16.49 -14.56
N GLN A 23 -13.73 15.73 -15.60
CA GLN A 23 -15.10 15.30 -15.87
C GLN A 23 -15.56 14.43 -14.70
N LEU A 24 -16.49 14.96 -13.89
CA LEU A 24 -17.24 14.19 -12.92
C LEU A 24 -18.13 13.20 -13.70
N VAL A 25 -17.70 11.96 -13.82
CA VAL A 25 -18.54 10.87 -14.35
C VAL A 25 -19.60 10.53 -13.32
N VAL A 26 -20.77 11.16 -13.44
CA VAL A 26 -21.97 10.71 -12.74
C VAL A 26 -22.50 9.47 -13.45
N SER A 27 -22.27 8.29 -12.85
CA SER A 27 -22.92 7.05 -13.25
C SER A 27 -24.43 7.22 -13.08
N PHE A 28 -25.14 7.37 -14.20
CA PHE A 28 -26.59 7.32 -14.23
C PHE A 28 -27.01 5.86 -14.35
N ASP A 29 -27.38 5.22 -13.24
CA ASP A 29 -28.10 3.95 -13.22
C ASP A 29 -29.47 4.12 -13.90
N ARG A 30 -29.50 3.83 -15.20
CA ARG A 30 -30.70 3.82 -16.03
C ARG A 30 -31.08 2.37 -16.31
N ASP A 31 -31.55 1.64 -15.30
CA ASP A 31 -32.34 0.41 -15.53
C ASP A 31 -33.19 0.08 -14.29
N ARG A 32 -34.24 0.87 -14.09
CA ARG A 32 -35.36 0.54 -13.19
C ARG A 32 -36.70 0.85 -13.87
N LEU A 33 -36.89 0.29 -15.06
CA LEU A 33 -38.19 0.24 -15.71
C LEU A 33 -38.33 -1.08 -16.46
N ASP A 34 -38.74 -2.13 -15.76
CA ASP A 34 -39.79 -3.00 -16.31
C ASP A 34 -40.50 -3.73 -15.17
N GLY A 35 -41.75 -3.31 -14.97
CA GLY A 35 -42.73 -4.09 -14.24
C GLY A 35 -43.23 -5.20 -15.16
N GLY A 36 -43.11 -6.44 -14.68
CA GLY A 36 -43.73 -7.61 -15.29
C GLY A 36 -44.41 -8.42 -14.20
N GLU A 37 -45.70 -8.22 -14.05
CA GLU A 37 -46.60 -9.02 -13.22
C GLU A 37 -46.81 -10.43 -13.82
N SER A 38 -46.51 -11.47 -13.02
CA SER A 38 -47.15 -12.82 -12.90
C SER A 38 -47.46 -13.67 -14.16
N PRO A 39 -47.39 -15.03 -14.13
CA PRO A 39 -47.88 -15.85 -13.02
C PRO A 39 -47.14 -17.18 -12.73
N MET A 40 -47.52 -17.75 -11.58
CA MET A 40 -47.39 -19.13 -11.11
C MET A 40 -47.00 -20.21 -12.15
N ASP A 41 -45.81 -20.79 -11.99
CA ASP A 41 -45.55 -22.18 -12.35
C ASP A 41 -45.30 -22.97 -11.07
N ALA A 42 -46.34 -23.70 -10.68
CA ALA A 42 -46.27 -24.72 -9.67
C ALA A 42 -45.89 -26.02 -10.38
N ASP A 43 -44.70 -26.57 -10.11
CA ASP A 43 -44.42 -27.97 -10.38
C ASP A 43 -43.38 -28.55 -9.39
N VAL A 44 -43.94 -29.20 -8.35
CA VAL A 44 -43.53 -30.49 -7.77
C VAL A 44 -42.08 -30.63 -7.25
N ASP A 45 -41.91 -30.30 -5.97
CA ASP A 45 -40.95 -31.02 -5.11
C ASP A 45 -41.68 -32.17 -4.40
N SER A 46 -41.52 -33.38 -4.93
CA SER A 46 -41.83 -34.63 -4.24
C SER A 46 -40.54 -35.38 -3.94
N GLY A 47 -39.62 -34.70 -3.25
CA GLY A 47 -38.41 -35.25 -2.66
C GLY A 47 -38.53 -35.46 -1.15
N ARG A 48 -39.51 -36.25 -0.71
CA ARG A 48 -39.48 -37.12 0.49
C ARG A 48 -38.56 -36.64 1.64
N ASP A 49 -39.09 -35.74 2.44
CA ASP A 49 -38.63 -35.44 3.81
C ASP A 49 -38.77 -36.70 4.68
N THR A 50 -37.76 -37.57 4.66
CA THR A 50 -37.53 -38.52 5.75
C THR A 50 -36.78 -37.77 6.83
N GLY A 51 -37.55 -37.16 7.73
CA GLY A 51 -37.04 -36.59 8.97
C GLY A 51 -36.04 -37.52 9.65
N VAL A 52 -34.78 -37.13 9.57
CA VAL A 52 -33.73 -37.51 10.50
C VAL A 52 -33.06 -36.20 10.93
N PRO A 53 -33.52 -35.58 12.02
CA PRO A 53 -32.69 -34.60 12.69
C PRO A 53 -31.64 -35.34 13.52
N ASP A 54 -30.44 -34.75 13.53
CA ASP A 54 -29.33 -34.95 14.47
C ASP A 54 -28.36 -36.10 14.22
N ALA A 55 -27.20 -35.78 13.63
CA ALA A 55 -26.04 -35.32 14.41
C ALA A 55 -24.74 -35.44 13.58
N SER A 56 -24.56 -34.63 12.54
CA SER A 56 -23.26 -34.34 11.90
C SER A 56 -23.45 -33.26 10.83
N ASP A 57 -24.08 -32.16 11.18
CA ASP A 57 -23.93 -30.94 10.38
C ASP A 57 -23.55 -29.83 11.34
N GLY A 58 -22.39 -30.03 11.95
CA GLY A 58 -21.57 -28.92 12.40
C GLY A 58 -21.08 -28.22 11.14
N GLY A 59 -21.96 -27.46 10.50
CA GLY A 59 -21.61 -26.36 9.61
C GLY A 59 -20.95 -25.25 10.43
N ASP A 60 -19.93 -25.61 11.20
CA ASP A 60 -18.82 -24.73 11.43
C ASP A 60 -18.06 -24.83 10.11
N GLY A 61 -18.44 -23.96 9.17
CA GLY A 61 -17.64 -23.69 7.99
C GLY A 61 -16.35 -23.03 8.46
N GLY A 62 -15.53 -23.79 9.18
CA GLY A 62 -14.15 -23.49 9.46
C GLY A 62 -13.48 -23.47 8.12
N VAL A 63 -13.52 -22.31 7.48
CA VAL A 63 -12.50 -21.88 6.56
C VAL A 63 -11.19 -22.18 7.30
N MET A 64 -10.50 -23.21 6.82
CA MET A 64 -9.18 -23.50 7.33
C MET A 64 -8.36 -22.30 6.87
N PRO A 65 -7.70 -21.55 7.77
CA PRO A 65 -7.05 -20.29 7.41
C PRO A 65 -6.16 -20.54 6.20
N GLU A 66 -6.45 -19.85 5.11
CA GLU A 66 -5.78 -20.02 3.82
C GLU A 66 -5.14 -18.71 3.41
N CYS A 67 -3.86 -18.61 3.71
CA CYS A 67 -3.05 -17.49 3.30
C CYS A 67 -3.10 -17.26 1.80
N GLY A 68 -3.37 -16.02 1.42
CA GLY A 68 -3.40 -15.53 0.06
C GLY A 68 -4.81 -15.46 -0.55
N ASN A 69 -5.84 -15.49 0.29
CA ASN A 69 -7.24 -15.38 -0.12
C ASN A 69 -7.80 -13.94 0.00
N SER A 70 -6.93 -12.99 0.35
CA SER A 70 -7.20 -11.57 0.60
C SER A 70 -8.16 -11.30 1.77
N ILE A 71 -8.27 -12.23 2.72
CA ILE A 71 -9.07 -12.12 3.94
C ILE A 71 -8.17 -12.51 5.10
N VAL A 72 -7.95 -11.59 6.05
CA VAL A 72 -7.16 -11.91 7.24
C VAL A 72 -7.95 -12.86 8.14
N GLU A 73 -7.41 -14.06 8.34
CA GLU A 73 -7.97 -15.13 9.15
C GLU A 73 -7.16 -15.37 10.45
N ASP A 74 -7.67 -16.25 11.32
CA ASP A 74 -6.99 -16.59 12.58
C ASP A 74 -5.64 -17.27 12.31
N GLY A 75 -4.55 -16.56 12.61
CA GLY A 75 -3.17 -17.04 12.45
C GLY A 75 -2.34 -16.24 11.45
N GLU A 76 -2.97 -15.34 10.70
CA GLU A 76 -2.32 -14.47 9.71
C GLU A 76 -2.08 -13.08 10.30
N GLU A 77 -0.94 -12.46 9.97
CA GLU A 77 -0.67 -11.06 10.33
C GLU A 77 -1.30 -10.09 9.32
N CYS A 78 -1.36 -10.52 8.06
CA CYS A 78 -1.94 -9.84 6.91
C CYS A 78 -2.35 -10.89 5.85
N ASP A 79 -3.16 -10.48 4.87
CA ASP A 79 -3.43 -11.28 3.67
C ASP A 79 -3.81 -10.29 2.56
N ASP A 80 -2.85 -9.99 1.70
CA ASP A 80 -3.00 -9.19 0.49
C ASP A 80 -3.24 -10.06 -0.76
N GLY A 81 -2.87 -11.33 -0.68
CA GLY A 81 -3.08 -12.34 -1.70
C GLY A 81 -1.85 -13.22 -1.87
N MET A 82 -1.76 -13.85 -3.03
CA MET A 82 -0.55 -14.53 -3.50
C MET A 82 -0.13 -13.89 -4.82
N ASP A 83 0.30 -12.64 -4.73
CA ASP A 83 0.62 -11.82 -5.88
C ASP A 83 2.13 -11.86 -6.24
N GLY A 84 2.96 -12.39 -5.33
CA GLY A 84 4.39 -12.54 -5.48
C GLY A 84 5.20 -11.28 -5.14
N ASP A 85 4.61 -10.28 -4.48
CA ASP A 85 5.27 -9.06 -4.02
C ASP A 85 5.42 -9.02 -2.50
N ASP A 86 6.48 -9.63 -1.98
CA ASP A 86 6.77 -9.66 -0.54
C ASP A 86 7.20 -8.29 0.05
N GLU A 87 7.27 -7.23 -0.77
CA GLU A 87 7.79 -5.90 -0.40
C GLU A 87 6.68 -4.84 -0.24
N ASP A 88 5.41 -5.25 -0.33
CA ASP A 88 4.26 -4.35 -0.34
C ASP A 88 3.70 -4.04 1.08
N GLY A 89 4.13 -4.82 2.08
CA GLY A 89 3.67 -4.76 3.47
C GLY A 89 3.13 -6.09 3.98
N CYS A 90 2.77 -7.00 3.07
CA CYS A 90 2.45 -8.38 3.36
C CYS A 90 3.30 -9.31 2.49
N THR A 91 3.63 -10.49 3.02
CA THR A 91 4.33 -11.52 2.26
C THR A 91 3.34 -12.57 1.78
N ASP A 92 3.70 -13.34 0.76
CA ASP A 92 2.95 -14.54 0.33
C ASP A 92 2.84 -15.61 1.45
N LEU A 93 3.48 -15.39 2.61
CA LEU A 93 3.38 -16.23 3.80
C LEU A 93 2.44 -15.66 4.88
N CYS A 94 1.75 -14.55 4.57
CA CYS A 94 0.84 -13.85 5.48
C CYS A 94 1.52 -13.34 6.76
N GLU A 95 2.82 -13.06 6.63
CA GLU A 95 3.65 -12.37 7.60
C GLU A 95 3.89 -10.94 7.13
N PHE A 96 4.02 -10.00 8.07
CA PHE A 96 4.38 -8.63 7.73
C PHE A 96 5.77 -8.53 7.10
N THR A 97 5.93 -7.71 6.05
CA THR A 97 7.25 -7.48 5.43
C THR A 97 8.25 -6.91 6.46
N CYS A 98 7.80 -6.01 7.33
CA CYS A 98 8.62 -5.52 8.44
C CYS A 98 7.76 -5.13 9.65
N GLN A 99 8.35 -5.25 10.84
CA GLN A 99 7.82 -4.76 12.11
C GLN A 99 8.81 -3.79 12.77
N VAL A 100 10.10 -3.86 12.43
CA VAL A 100 11.15 -2.96 12.92
C VAL A 100 12.12 -2.54 11.81
N ASP A 101 12.77 -1.39 11.99
CA ASP A 101 13.71 -0.83 11.01
C ASP A 101 14.87 -1.77 10.66
N SER A 102 15.30 -2.63 11.59
CA SER A 102 16.38 -3.60 11.34
C SER A 102 16.00 -4.75 10.42
N GLU A 103 14.72 -4.90 10.08
CA GLU A 103 14.26 -5.86 9.06
C GLU A 103 14.30 -5.25 7.66
N CYS A 104 14.41 -3.92 7.57
CA CYS A 104 14.57 -3.17 6.33
C CYS A 104 16.05 -2.82 6.11
N GLU A 105 16.95 -3.81 6.06
CA GLU A 105 18.35 -3.53 5.80
C GLU A 105 18.55 -3.11 4.33
N ASP A 106 19.25 -2.00 4.09
CA ASP A 106 19.70 -1.65 2.74
C ASP A 106 20.87 -2.58 2.37
N ASP A 107 20.63 -3.55 1.48
CA ASP A 107 21.59 -4.59 1.05
C ASP A 107 22.94 -4.06 0.53
N ASP A 108 23.04 -2.77 0.22
CA ASP A 108 24.20 -2.15 -0.42
C ASP A 108 25.22 -1.53 0.57
N ASP A 109 25.03 -1.67 1.90
CA ASP A 109 25.90 -1.12 2.97
C ASP A 109 26.19 0.40 2.82
N ASN A 110 25.37 1.11 2.05
CA ASN A 110 25.64 2.47 1.61
C ASN A 110 24.85 3.49 2.43
N ALA A 111 25.39 3.90 3.58
CA ALA A 111 24.74 4.90 4.46
C ALA A 111 24.33 6.24 3.78
N CYS A 112 24.82 6.51 2.56
CA CYS A 112 24.49 7.71 1.80
C CYS A 112 23.18 7.66 1.01
N ASN A 113 22.62 6.48 0.72
CA ASN A 113 21.34 6.37 0.01
C ASN A 113 20.13 6.29 0.94
N GLY A 114 20.36 6.14 2.25
CA GLY A 114 19.34 5.96 3.28
C GLY A 114 19.77 4.87 4.24
N SER A 115 19.02 4.71 5.33
CA SER A 115 18.88 3.41 6.00
C SER A 115 17.44 2.99 5.74
N GLY A 116 17.17 1.73 5.44
CA GLY A 116 15.79 1.26 5.35
C GLY A 116 15.09 1.45 6.70
N VAL A 117 13.87 1.96 6.63
CA VAL A 117 13.02 2.27 7.78
C VAL A 117 11.70 1.56 7.55
N CYS A 118 11.23 0.87 8.58
CA CYS A 118 9.96 0.18 8.54
C CYS A 118 8.84 1.18 8.83
N ASN A 119 7.92 1.33 7.88
CA ASN A 119 6.67 2.02 8.16
C ASN A 119 5.73 1.07 8.90
N THR A 120 5.77 1.08 10.23
CA THR A 120 4.93 0.21 11.10
C THR A 120 3.42 0.42 10.97
N ASP A 121 2.94 1.48 10.32
CA ASP A 121 1.51 1.63 10.01
C ASP A 121 1.09 0.81 8.78
N MET A 122 2.03 0.54 7.87
CA MET A 122 1.82 -0.18 6.60
C MET A 122 2.65 -1.46 6.50
N ASN A 123 3.47 -1.75 7.52
CA ASN A 123 4.46 -2.82 7.58
C ASN A 123 5.38 -2.91 6.36
N ARG A 124 5.63 -1.77 5.71
CA ARG A 124 6.35 -1.69 4.44
C ARG A 124 7.73 -1.05 4.64
N CYS A 125 8.76 -1.64 4.05
CA CYS A 125 10.07 -1.02 4.00
C CYS A 125 10.08 0.20 3.08
N GLY A 126 10.67 1.28 3.57
CA GLY A 126 10.91 2.50 2.80
C GLY A 126 12.33 3.00 3.04
N ILE A 127 12.81 3.87 2.14
CA ILE A 127 14.11 4.50 2.32
C ILE A 127 13.97 5.61 3.37
N GLY A 128 14.74 5.47 4.45
CA GLY A 128 14.83 6.44 5.53
C GLY A 128 15.67 7.68 5.17
N PRO A 129 16.05 8.48 6.17
CA PRO A 129 16.81 9.70 5.94
C PRO A 129 18.20 9.38 5.40
N ALA A 130 18.46 9.80 4.16
CA ALA A 130 19.79 9.75 3.57
C ALA A 130 20.75 10.76 4.24
N LEU A 131 22.01 10.36 4.41
CA LEU A 131 23.08 11.28 4.78
C LEU A 131 23.25 12.37 3.71
N MET A 132 23.57 13.59 4.15
CA MET A 132 23.73 14.73 3.26
C MET A 132 25.11 14.70 2.58
N ARG A 133 25.25 15.44 1.48
CA ARG A 133 26.56 15.58 0.81
C ARG A 133 27.62 16.09 1.79
N GLY A 134 28.71 15.34 1.92
CA GLY A 134 29.84 15.62 2.80
C GLY A 134 29.77 14.95 4.19
N ASP A 135 28.66 14.31 4.53
CA ASP A 135 28.57 13.54 5.78
C ASP A 135 29.45 12.29 5.70
N SER A 136 30.02 11.89 6.84
CA SER A 136 30.85 10.70 6.95
C SER A 136 30.00 9.43 6.87
N CYS A 137 30.31 8.54 5.94
CA CYS A 137 29.54 7.32 5.66
C CYS A 137 30.27 6.02 6.00
N GLY A 138 31.48 6.08 6.58
CA GLY A 138 32.25 4.90 6.92
C GLY A 138 33.54 5.22 7.67
N ALA A 139 34.45 4.25 7.70
CA ALA A 139 35.77 4.43 8.30
C ALA A 139 36.71 5.26 7.41
N GLY A 140 37.51 6.15 8.01
CA GLY A 140 38.46 7.00 7.29
C GLY A 140 37.81 8.28 6.78
N ASP A 141 38.26 8.76 5.61
CA ASP A 141 37.82 10.02 5.00
C ASP A 141 36.67 9.81 3.97
N LEU A 142 35.93 8.72 4.09
CA LEU A 142 34.78 8.41 3.23
C LEU A 142 33.63 9.39 3.51
N VAL A 143 33.15 10.06 2.47
CA VAL A 143 32.08 11.05 2.55
C VAL A 143 30.98 10.78 1.52
N CYS A 144 29.77 11.20 1.84
CA CYS A 144 28.66 11.10 0.91
C CYS A 144 28.78 12.10 -0.23
N HIS A 145 28.72 11.61 -1.45
CA HIS A 145 28.63 12.42 -2.65
C HIS A 145 27.61 11.79 -3.60
N MET A 146 26.57 12.54 -3.95
CA MET A 146 25.49 12.08 -4.85
C MET A 146 24.83 10.75 -4.41
N GLY A 147 24.71 10.51 -3.10
CA GLY A 147 24.09 9.29 -2.56
C GLY A 147 25.02 8.07 -2.55
N MET A 148 26.31 8.23 -2.87
CA MET A 148 27.32 7.18 -2.75
C MET A 148 28.38 7.56 -1.72
N CYS A 149 28.90 6.55 -1.02
CA CYS A 149 30.01 6.68 -0.10
C CYS A 149 31.34 6.63 -0.88
N ILE A 150 32.02 7.78 -1.04
CA ILE A 150 33.25 7.90 -1.83
C ILE A 150 34.41 8.43 -1.00
N SER A 151 35.64 8.11 -1.41
CA SER A 151 36.85 8.75 -0.89
C SER A 151 37.19 9.97 -1.74
N PRO A 152 37.18 11.20 -1.19
CA PRO A 152 37.49 12.40 -1.96
C PRO A 152 38.96 12.40 -2.38
N VAL A 153 39.25 12.75 -3.63
CA VAL A 153 40.58 12.74 -4.24
C VAL A 153 40.87 14.08 -4.91
N CYS A 154 41.69 14.89 -4.22
CA CYS A 154 42.17 16.14 -4.79
C CYS A 154 43.08 15.90 -6.01
N GLY A 155 42.79 16.62 -7.10
CA GLY A 155 43.51 16.53 -8.38
C GLY A 155 42.88 15.54 -9.35
N ASN A 156 41.57 15.38 -9.35
CA ASN A 156 40.85 14.50 -10.28
C ASN A 156 39.91 15.25 -11.26
N LEU A 157 39.97 16.58 -11.26
CA LEU A 157 39.13 17.52 -12.00
C LEU A 157 37.67 17.62 -11.53
N GLU A 158 37.30 17.03 -10.39
CA GLU A 158 35.97 17.12 -9.80
C GLU A 158 36.05 17.73 -8.40
N VAL A 159 35.21 18.73 -8.10
CA VAL A 159 35.18 19.31 -6.74
C VAL A 159 34.33 18.43 -5.82
N GLU A 160 34.99 17.67 -4.97
CA GLU A 160 34.39 16.75 -4.01
C GLU A 160 34.12 17.43 -2.65
N PRO A 161 33.31 16.83 -1.76
CA PRO A 161 33.01 17.42 -0.46
C PRO A 161 34.29 17.56 0.37
N GLY A 162 34.55 18.76 0.90
CA GLY A 162 35.78 19.07 1.63
C GLY A 162 36.84 19.79 0.79
N GLU A 163 36.66 19.86 -0.53
CA GLU A 163 37.59 20.54 -1.44
C GLU A 163 37.12 21.97 -1.75
N GLY A 164 38.05 22.93 -1.72
CA GLY A 164 37.77 24.32 -2.11
C GLY A 164 37.89 24.56 -3.62
N CYS A 165 38.65 23.71 -4.31
CA CYS A 165 38.97 23.72 -5.74
C CYS A 165 39.62 22.38 -6.11
N ASP A 166 39.50 21.97 -7.37
CA ASP A 166 40.25 20.85 -7.96
C ASP A 166 40.91 21.33 -9.25
N ASP A 167 42.24 21.34 -9.28
CA ASP A 167 43.04 21.88 -10.39
C ASP A 167 43.59 20.79 -11.33
N GLY A 168 43.30 19.50 -11.07
CA GLY A 168 43.86 18.35 -11.79
C GLY A 168 45.28 17.96 -11.41
#